data_AF-A0A512C3G0-F1
#
_entry.id   AF-A0A512C3G0-F1
#
_cell.length_a   1.000
_cell.length_b   1.000
_cell.length_c   1.000
_cell.angle_alpha   90.00
_cell.angle_beta   90.00
_cell.angle_gamma   90.00
#
_symmetry.space_group_name_H-M   'P 1'
#
loop_
_entity.id
_entity.type
_entity.pdbx_description
1 polymer ?
#
loop_
_entity_poly.entity_id
_entity_poly.type
_entity_poly.pdbx_seq_one_letter_code
_entity_poly.pdbx_strand_id
1 'polypeptide(L)'
;MDISAVRQQLMDQWQKVAIDLIKGGIPPEAVFESLLTVGLAGHVEIFGKDATASKIAAIAQQLSVQVKQEAEALREASEATKN
;
A
#
# COMPACT_ATOMS: atom_id res chain seq x y z
N MET A 1 17.74 -17.11 -1.49
CA MET A 1 16.26 -17.12 -1.48
C MET A 1 15.81 -16.05 -2.45
N ASP A 2 14.98 -16.38 -3.42
CA ASP A 2 14.47 -15.39 -4.37
C ASP A 2 13.43 -14.50 -3.69
N ILE A 3 13.74 -13.21 -3.56
CA ILE A 3 12.88 -12.19 -2.94
C ILE A 3 11.52 -12.13 -3.65
N SER A 4 11.46 -12.45 -4.94
CA SER A 4 10.24 -12.49 -5.73
C SER A 4 9.33 -13.64 -5.30
N ALA A 5 9.90 -14.81 -5.01
CA ALA A 5 9.15 -15.96 -4.53
C ALA A 5 8.57 -15.74 -3.12
N VAL A 6 9.34 -15.08 -2.24
CA VAL A 6 8.86 -14.70 -0.90
C VAL A 6 7.71 -13.70 -1.00
N ARG A 7 7.82 -12.70 -1.89
CA ARG A 7 6.77 -11.73 -2.14
C ARG A 7 5.48 -12.40 -2.61
N GLN A 8 5.57 -13.34 -3.56
CA GLN A 8 4.41 -14.06 -4.07
C GLN A 8 3.73 -14.88 -2.96
N GLN A 9 4.52 -15.62 -2.15
CA GLN A 9 3.98 -16.39 -1.04
C GLN A 9 3.25 -15.52 -0.01
N LEU A 10 3.84 -14.36 0.33
CA LEU A 10 3.21 -13.40 1.23
C LEU A 10 1.92 -12.83 0.64
N MET A 11 1.92 -12.49 -0.65
CA MET A 11 0.73 -12.01 -1.37
C MET A 11 -0.40 -13.05 -1.29
N ASP A 12 -0.12 -14.30 -1.64
CA ASP A 12 -1.14 -15.36 -1.66
C ASP A 12 -1.74 -15.60 -0.26
N GLN A 13 -0.89 -15.64 0.77
CA GLN A 13 -1.32 -15.87 2.15
C GLN A 13 -2.12 -14.70 2.71
N TRP A 14 -1.63 -13.47 2.54
CA TRP A 14 -2.31 -12.28 3.06
C TRP A 14 -3.61 -12.01 2.34
N GLN A 15 -3.64 -12.20 1.01
CA GLN A 15 -4.86 -12.06 0.22
C GLN A 15 -5.92 -13.07 0.67
N LYS A 16 -5.54 -14.33 0.90
CA LYS A 16 -6.47 -15.34 1.41
C LYS A 16 -7.06 -14.93 2.77
N VAL A 17 -6.20 -14.55 3.73
CA VAL A 17 -6.65 -14.12 5.06
C VAL A 17 -7.58 -12.91 4.96
N ALA A 18 -7.22 -11.91 4.15
CA ALA A 18 -8.04 -10.72 3.96
C ALA A 18 -9.44 -11.08 3.42
N ILE A 19 -9.50 -11.92 2.39
CA ILE A 19 -10.75 -12.37 1.79
C ILE A 19 -11.61 -13.16 2.78
N ASP A 20 -11.00 -14.06 3.55
CA ASP A 20 -11.72 -14.88 4.52
C ASP A 20 -12.33 -14.01 5.64
N LEU A 21 -11.60 -13.00 6.11
CA LEU A 21 -12.09 -12.02 7.09
C LEU A 21 -13.26 -11.19 6.54
N ILE A 22 -13.16 -10.72 5.29
CA ILE A 22 -14.21 -9.96 4.62
C ILE A 22 -15.47 -10.82 4.44
N LYS A 23 -15.32 -12.06 3.98
CA LYS A 23 -16.43 -13.02 3.87
C LYS A 23 -17.05 -13.34 5.24
N GLY A 24 -16.27 -13.26 6.31
CA GLY A 24 -16.74 -13.35 7.69
C GLY A 24 -17.52 -12.13 8.19
N GLY A 25 -17.69 -11.10 7.36
CA GLY A 25 -18.49 -9.91 7.68
C GLY A 25 -17.68 -8.73 8.22
N ILE A 26 -16.35 -8.81 8.25
CA ILE A 26 -15.51 -7.67 8.64
C ILE A 26 -15.45 -6.67 7.48
N PRO A 27 -15.66 -5.37 7.72
CA PRO A 27 -15.53 -4.34 6.68
C PRO A 27 -14.16 -4.39 5.98
N PRO A 28 -14.11 -4.31 4.64
CA PRO A 28 -12.85 -4.32 3.88
C PRO A 28 -11.85 -3.25 4.35
N GLU A 29 -12.33 -2.05 4.69
CA GLU A 29 -11.53 -0.94 5.19
C GLU A 29 -10.84 -1.33 6.51
N ALA A 30 -11.57 -1.94 7.44
CA ALA A 30 -11.03 -2.39 8.72
C ALA A 30 -9.97 -3.49 8.55
N VAL A 31 -10.18 -4.42 7.60
CA VAL A 31 -9.18 -5.46 7.27
C VAL A 31 -7.93 -4.83 6.69
N PHE A 32 -8.07 -3.88 5.76
CA PHE A 32 -6.95 -3.16 5.16
C PHE A 32 -6.13 -2.40 6.19
N GLU A 33 -6.78 -1.59 7.04
CA GLU A 33 -6.11 -0.81 8.09
C GLU A 33 -5.40 -1.72 9.10
N SER A 34 -6.02 -2.85 9.45
CA SER A 34 -5.42 -3.83 10.35
C SER A 34 -4.16 -4.45 9.76
N LEU A 35 -4.18 -4.86 8.49
CA LEU A 35 -3.02 -5.43 7.79
C LEU A 35 -1.85 -4.42 7.72
N LEU A 36 -2.15 -3.15 7.45
CA LEU A 36 -1.15 -2.09 7.46
C LEU A 36 -0.54 -1.90 8.86
N THR A 37 -1.39 -1.91 9.90
CA THR A 37 -0.98 -1.74 11.29
C THR A 37 -0.04 -2.86 11.76
N VAL A 38 -0.41 -4.11 11.49
CA VAL A 38 0.44 -5.26 11.89
C VAL A 38 1.74 -5.31 11.09
N GLY A 39 1.70 -5.02 9.79
CA GLY A 39 2.91 -4.97 8.96
C GLY A 39 3.86 -3.86 9.42
N LEU A 40 3.31 -2.70 9.79
CA LEU A 40 4.08 -1.59 10.33
C LEU A 40 4.71 -1.93 11.69
N ALA A 41 3.94 -2.53 12.60
CA ALA A 41 4.44 -2.94 13.90
C ALA A 41 5.63 -3.90 13.77
N GLY A 42 5.55 -4.89 12.87
CA GLY A 42 6.65 -5.82 12.61
C GLY A 42 7.89 -5.11 12.03
N HIS A 43 7.71 -4.13 11.14
CA HIS A 43 8.85 -3.35 10.64
C HIS A 43 9.51 -2.50 11.73
N VAL A 44 8.72 -1.90 12.64
CA VAL A 44 9.24 -1.17 13.81
C VAL A 44 10.00 -2.08 14.75
N GLU A 45 9.51 -3.30 14.98
CA GLU A 45 10.18 -4.28 15.84
C GLU A 45 11.57 -4.66 15.31
N ILE A 46 11.71 -4.84 13.99
CA ILE A 46 12.96 -5.27 13.36
C ILE A 46 13.95 -4.10 13.17
N PHE A 47 13.46 -2.94 12.73
CA PHE A 47 14.31 -1.82 12.27
C PHE A 47 14.27 -0.59 13.18
N GLY A 48 13.40 -0.59 14.19
CA GLY A 48 13.20 0.55 15.07
C GLY A 48 12.27 1.62 14.48
N LYS A 49 11.87 2.56 15.35
CA LYS A 49 10.89 3.60 15.03
C LYS A 49 11.41 4.60 14.00
N ASP A 50 12.65 5.06 14.14
CA ASP A 50 13.22 6.14 13.32
C ASP A 50 13.38 5.70 11.85
N ALA A 51 13.97 4.52 11.62
CA ALA A 51 14.13 3.97 10.27
C ALA A 51 12.78 3.75 9.59
N THR A 52 11.80 3.28 10.36
CA THR A 52 10.43 3.04 9.85
C THR A 52 9.73 4.35 9.50
N ALA A 53 9.87 5.38 10.35
CA ALA A 53 9.31 6.71 10.09
C ALA A 53 9.91 7.33 8.81
N SER A 54 11.24 7.25 8.64
CA SER A 54 11.90 7.70 7.41
C SER A 54 11.40 6.95 6.18
N LYS A 55 11.17 5.63 6.29
CA LYS A 55 10.64 4.82 5.19
C LYS A 55 9.22 5.22 4.81
N ILE A 56 8.34 5.43 5.78
CA ILE A 56 6.96 5.90 5.55
C ILE A 56 6.98 7.28 4.89
N ALA A 57 7.80 8.20 5.38
CA ALA A 57 7.92 9.53 4.79
C ALA A 57 8.35 9.48 3.32
N ALA A 58 9.31 8.62 2.98
CA ALA A 58 9.72 8.40 1.61
C ALA A 58 8.60 7.83 0.72
N ILE A 59 7.82 6.87 1.23
CA ILE A 59 6.67 6.30 0.51
C ILE A 59 5.61 7.38 0.28
N ALA A 60 5.27 8.16 1.31
CA ALA A 60 4.29 9.23 1.22
C ALA A 60 4.72 10.31 0.20
N GLN A 61 6.01 10.66 0.17
CA GLN A 61 6.56 11.58 -0.81
C GLN A 61 6.43 11.05 -2.24
N GLN A 62 6.76 9.77 -2.46
CA GLN A 62 6.64 9.14 -3.77
C GLN A 62 5.18 9.09 -4.24
N LEU A 63 4.25 8.71 -3.34
CA LEU A 63 2.82 8.68 -3.65
C LEU A 63 2.29 10.08 -4.00
N SER A 64 2.72 11.12 -3.26
CA SER A 64 2.35 12.50 -3.57
C SER A 64 2.80 12.94 -4.97
N VAL A 65 4.00 12.52 -5.39
CA VAL A 65 4.50 12.80 -6.75
C VAL A 65 3.65 12.09 -7.81
N GLN A 66 3.34 10.81 -7.61
CA GLN A 66 2.52 10.03 -8.54
C GLN A 66 1.12 10.63 -8.71
N VAL A 67 0.46 10.99 -7.61
CA VAL A 67 -0.87 11.63 -7.63
C VAL A 67 -0.85 12.95 -8.41
N LYS A 68 0.21 13.76 -8.26
CA LYS A 68 0.36 15.02 -9.01
C LYS A 68 0.51 14.78 -10.51
N GLN A 69 1.32 13.80 -10.89
CA GLN A 69 1.52 13.43 -12.29
C GLN A 69 0.24 12.91 -12.94
N GLU A 70 -0.51 12.05 -12.24
CA GLU A 70 -1.81 11.57 -12.73
C GLU A 70 -2.82 12.71 -12.88
N ALA A 71 -2.86 13.64 -11.93
CA ALA A 71 -3.73 14.81 -12.02
C ALA A 71 -3.39 15.72 -13.21
N GLU A 72 -2.11 15.91 -13.51
CA GLU A 72 -1.65 16.69 -14.67
C GLU A 72 -2.01 16.01 -15.99
N ALA A 73 -1.77 14.71 -16.11
CA ALA A 73 -2.14 13.92 -17.29
C ALA A 73 -3.67 13.94 -17.55
N LEU A 74 -4.49 13.85 -16.49
CA LEU A 74 -5.94 13.97 -16.58
C LEU A 74 -6.38 15.35 -17.08
N ARG A 75 -5.71 16.41 -16.62
CA ARG A 75 -5.99 17.79 -17.03
C ARG A 75 -5.66 17.99 -18.52
N GLU A 76 -4.48 17.55 -18.96
CA GLU A 76 -4.06 17.64 -20.36
C GLU A 76 -5.00 16.86 -21.29
N ALA A 77 -5.42 15.66 -20.88
CA ALA A 77 -6.41 14.87 -21.63
C ALA A 77 -7.76 15.60 -21.75
N SER A 78 -8.23 16.22 -20.65
CA SER A 78 -9.48 17.00 -20.66
C SER A 78 -9.40 18.24 -21.55
N GLU A 79 -8.24 18.92 -21.60
CA GLU A 79 -8.01 20.08 -22.46
C GLU A 79 -7.93 19.66 -23.95
N ALA A 80 -7.31 18.52 -24.25
CA ALA A 80 -7.20 17.99 -25.62
C ALA A 80 -8.54 17.56 -26.23
N THR A 81 -9.49 17.06 -25.42
CA THR A 81 -10.84 16.67 -25.90
C THR A 81 -11.82 17.83 -26.09
N LYS A 82 -11.43 19.08 -25.77
CA LYS A 82 -12.28 20.28 -25.89
C LYS A 82 -12.00 21.11 -27.16
N ASN A 83 -10.98 20.77 -27.94
CA ASN A 83 -10.69 21.34 -29.28
C ASN A 83 -11.16 20.38 -30.37
#